data_AF-A0A9P8N3N4-F1
#
_entry.id   AF-A0A9P8N3N4-F1
#
_cell.length_a   1.000
_cell.length_b   1.000
_cell.length_c   1.000
_cell.angle_alpha   90.00
_cell.angle_beta   90.00
_cell.angle_gamma   90.00
#
_symmetry.space_group_name_H-M   'P 1'
#
loop_
_entity.id
_entity.type
_entity.pdbx_description
1 polymer ?
#
loop_
_entity_poly.entity_id
_entity_poly.type
_entity_poly.pdbx_seq_one_letter_code
_entity_poly.pdbx_strand_id
1 'polypeptide(L)'
;MQYTLATVLAVLAAPLALAMPAYTATAVERRAGGGVGQIISDHNKFVSNPATAKVAIPADENNAAREGHRQAHVALGPAGRLIPPIPV
;
A
#
# COMPACT_ATOMS: atom_id res chain seq x y z
N MET A 1 -13.89 34.14 -3.00
CA MET A 1 -12.75 33.22 -2.87
C MET A 1 -13.28 31.81 -3.07
N GLN A 2 -13.27 31.34 -4.33
CA GLN A 2 -13.68 29.98 -4.69
C GLN A 2 -12.43 29.11 -4.69
N TYR A 3 -12.21 28.35 -3.62
CA TYR A 3 -11.24 27.28 -3.62
C TYR A 3 -11.89 26.11 -4.36
N THR A 4 -11.62 26.04 -5.66
CA THR A 4 -12.06 24.94 -6.52
C THR A 4 -11.51 23.62 -5.97
N LEU A 5 -12.37 22.61 -5.96
CA LEU A 5 -12.18 21.21 -5.55
C LEU A 5 -10.95 20.48 -6.17
N ALA A 6 -10.12 21.17 -6.94
CA ALA A 6 -8.96 20.63 -7.64
C ALA A 6 -7.73 20.39 -6.74
N THR A 7 -7.69 20.93 -5.52
CA THR A 7 -6.50 20.81 -4.65
C THR A 7 -6.45 19.53 -3.82
N VAL A 8 -7.57 18.81 -3.64
CA VAL A 8 -7.60 17.57 -2.83
C VAL A 8 -7.00 16.38 -3.58
N LEU A 9 -7.01 16.39 -4.92
CA LEU A 9 -6.52 15.27 -5.73
C LEU A 9 -4.99 15.26 -5.92
N ALA A 10 -4.30 16.37 -5.64
CA ALA A 10 -2.84 16.49 -5.85
C ALA A 10 -1.99 15.89 -4.71
N VAL A 11 -2.57 15.63 -3.53
CA VAL A 11 -1.85 15.07 -2.38
C VAL A 11 -1.72 13.54 -2.46
N LEU A 12 -2.50 12.87 -3.33
CA LEU A 12 -2.52 11.41 -3.47
C LEU A 12 -1.56 10.85 -4.53
N ALA A 13 -0.82 11.69 -5.27
CA ALA A 13 -0.01 11.25 -6.41
C ALA A 13 1.50 11.54 -6.29
N ALA A 14 1.99 12.06 -5.16
CA ALA A 14 3.31 12.72 -5.13
C ALA A 14 4.54 11.92 -4.63
N PRO A 15 4.49 10.80 -3.87
CA PRO A 15 5.73 10.13 -3.48
C PRO A 15 5.97 8.85 -4.30
N LEU A 16 5.65 8.82 -5.60
CA LEU A 16 5.83 7.63 -6.44
C LEU A 16 6.68 7.88 -7.69
N ALA A 17 7.74 8.68 -7.58
CA ALA A 17 8.59 9.01 -8.73
C ALA A 17 10.11 9.00 -8.47
N LEU A 18 10.61 8.40 -7.37
CA LEU A 18 12.06 8.38 -7.10
C LEU A 18 12.70 7.00 -6.92
N ALA A 19 12.02 5.90 -7.29
CA ALA A 19 12.61 4.55 -7.14
C ALA A 19 12.14 3.51 -8.17
N MET A 20 11.92 3.90 -9.43
CA MET A 20 11.63 2.93 -10.49
C MET A 20 12.89 2.64 -11.32
N PRO A 21 13.58 1.49 -11.14
CA PRO A 21 14.24 0.90 -12.28
C PRO A 21 13.14 0.43 -13.24
N ALA A 22 13.27 0.77 -14.52
CA ALA A 22 12.36 0.35 -15.58
C ALA A 22 12.36 -1.18 -15.68
N TYR A 23 11.48 -1.84 -14.94
CA TYR A 23 11.27 -3.28 -15.03
C TYR A 23 10.04 -3.51 -15.89
N THR A 24 10.27 -3.70 -17.19
CA THR A 24 9.24 -4.10 -18.16
C THR A 24 8.80 -5.53 -17.87
N ALA A 25 8.00 -5.72 -16.83
CA ALA A 25 7.41 -7.02 -16.53
C ALA A 25 6.27 -7.33 -17.51
N THR A 26 6.40 -8.44 -18.22
CA THR A 26 5.35 -8.94 -19.12
C THR A 26 4.11 -9.36 -18.31
N ALA A 27 2.94 -9.42 -18.95
CA ALA A 27 1.69 -9.83 -18.30
C ALA A 27 1.74 -11.24 -17.67
N VAL A 28 2.73 -12.05 -18.04
CA VAL A 28 3.01 -13.38 -17.48
C VAL A 28 3.73 -13.28 -16.13
N GLU A 29 4.69 -12.35 -15.96
CA GLU A 29 5.31 -12.08 -14.64
C GLU A 29 4.29 -11.54 -13.63
N ARG A 30 3.30 -10.75 -14.06
CA ARG A 30 2.19 -10.30 -13.20
C ARG A 30 1.30 -11.44 -12.69
N ARG A 31 1.31 -12.60 -13.37
CA ARG A 31 0.59 -13.80 -12.95
C ARG A 31 1.47 -14.78 -12.17
N ALA A 32 2.77 -14.80 -12.44
CA ALA A 32 3.70 -15.76 -11.85
C ALA A 32 4.25 -15.36 -10.46
N GLY A 33 4.21 -14.08 -10.08
CA GLY A 33 4.63 -13.64 -8.75
C GLY A 33 3.61 -12.69 -8.14
N GLY A 34 2.73 -13.19 -7.26
CA GLY A 34 1.87 -12.40 -6.36
C GLY A 34 0.92 -11.41 -7.04
N GLY A 35 -0.22 -11.89 -7.50
CA GLY A 35 -1.28 -11.05 -8.06
C GLY A 35 -2.08 -10.27 -7.01
N VAL A 36 -3.14 -9.60 -7.50
CA VAL A 36 -4.10 -8.82 -6.70
C VAL A 36 -4.74 -9.67 -5.58
N GLY A 37 -4.93 -10.98 -5.80
CA GLY A 37 -5.49 -11.88 -4.79
C GLY A 37 -4.62 -12.01 -3.53
N GLN A 38 -3.29 -12.09 -3.69
CA GLN A 38 -2.36 -12.12 -2.57
C GLN A 38 -2.36 -10.79 -1.82
N ILE A 39 -2.43 -9.66 -2.53
CA ILE A 39 -2.54 -8.33 -1.91
C ILE A 39 -3.82 -8.21 -1.07
N ILE A 40 -4.95 -8.73 -1.55
CA ILE A 40 -6.21 -8.74 -0.78
C ILE A 40 -6.10 -9.63 0.46
N SER A 41 -5.48 -10.81 0.33
CA SER A 41 -5.23 -11.70 1.47
C SER A 41 -4.33 -11.03 2.53
N ASP A 42 -3.23 -10.41 2.08
CA ASP A 42 -2.33 -9.63 2.93
C ASP A 42 -3.06 -8.46 3.59
N HIS A 43 -3.91 -7.74 2.85
CA HIS A 43 -4.70 -6.63 3.36
C HIS A 43 -5.59 -7.05 4.53
N ASN A 44 -6.34 -8.15 4.38
CA ASN A 44 -7.20 -8.67 5.44
C ASN A 44 -6.39 -9.05 6.68
N LYS A 45 -5.22 -9.66 6.48
CA LYS A 45 -4.28 -9.99 7.57
C LYS A 45 -3.76 -8.74 8.28
N PHE A 46 -3.36 -7.70 7.55
CA PHE A 46 -2.81 -6.48 8.14
C PHE A 46 -3.87 -5.64 8.83
N VAL A 47 -5.10 -5.60 8.32
CA VAL A 47 -6.20 -4.89 8.98
C VAL A 47 -6.63 -5.62 10.26
N SER A 48 -6.73 -6.95 10.24
CA SER A 48 -7.11 -7.75 11.42
C SER A 48 -6.01 -7.81 12.47
N ASN A 49 -4.74 -7.81 12.07
CA ASN A 49 -3.60 -7.76 12.96
C ASN A 49 -2.48 -6.85 12.42
N PRO A 50 -2.52 -5.54 12.70
CA PRO A 50 -1.57 -4.56 12.17
C PRO A 50 -0.10 -4.84 12.50
N ALA A 51 0.19 -5.54 13.60
CA ALA A 51 1.56 -5.90 13.95
C ALA A 51 2.20 -6.82 12.91
N THR A 52 1.41 -7.65 12.22
CA THR A 52 1.92 -8.58 11.22
C THR A 52 2.45 -7.89 9.96
N ALA A 53 2.03 -6.65 9.69
CA ALA A 53 2.59 -5.86 8.60
C ALA A 53 4.08 -5.55 8.82
N LYS A 54 4.61 -5.62 10.04
CA LYS A 54 6.04 -5.35 10.33
C LYS A 54 6.95 -6.54 9.97
N VAL A 55 6.38 -7.71 9.76
CA VAL A 55 7.12 -8.90 9.34
C VAL A 55 7.25 -8.87 7.82
N ALA A 56 8.48 -9.03 7.31
CA ALA A 56 8.72 -9.07 5.87
C ALA A 56 8.00 -10.27 5.22
N ILE A 57 7.51 -10.09 4.00
CA ILE A 57 6.96 -11.19 3.20
C ILE A 57 8.14 -12.06 2.71
N PRO A 58 8.07 -13.39 2.81
CA PRO A 58 9.11 -14.30 2.31
C PRO A 58 9.50 -13.97 0.86
N ALA A 59 10.80 -13.99 0.55
CA ALA A 59 11.32 -13.48 -0.72
C ALA A 59 10.81 -14.24 -1.95
N ASP A 60 10.50 -15.53 -1.80
CA ASP A 60 9.90 -16.42 -2.80
C ASP A 60 8.41 -16.13 -3.04
N GLU A 61 7.74 -15.52 -2.07
CA GLU A 61 6.34 -15.09 -2.18
C GLU A 61 6.20 -13.60 -2.54
N ASN A 62 7.23 -12.80 -2.27
CA ASN A 62 7.15 -11.34 -2.35
C ASN A 62 7.31 -10.82 -3.78
N ASN A 63 6.75 -9.65 -4.02
CA ASN A 63 7.05 -8.84 -5.20
C ASN A 63 6.96 -7.35 -4.82
N ALA A 64 7.38 -6.48 -5.73
CA ALA A 64 7.41 -5.04 -5.49
C ALA A 64 6.04 -4.46 -5.08
N ALA A 65 4.93 -4.96 -5.65
CA ALA A 65 3.59 -4.47 -5.35
C ALA A 65 3.12 -4.88 -3.95
N ARG A 66 3.35 -6.14 -3.55
CA ARG A 66 3.01 -6.65 -2.22
C ARG A 66 3.85 -5.96 -1.14
N GLU A 67 5.15 -5.78 -1.39
CA GLU A 67 6.03 -5.07 -0.45
C GLU A 67 5.62 -3.60 -0.31
N GLY A 68 5.33 -2.91 -1.41
CA GLY A 68 4.81 -1.54 -1.37
C GLY A 68 3.51 -1.44 -0.57
N HIS A 69 2.59 -2.39 -0.78
CA HIS A 69 1.34 -2.46 -0.01
C HIS A 69 1.60 -2.69 1.49
N ARG A 70 2.47 -3.64 1.85
CA ARG A 70 2.84 -3.91 3.26
C ARG A 70 3.43 -2.69 3.94
N GLN A 71 4.34 -1.98 3.28
CA GLN A 71 4.97 -0.78 3.82
C GLN A 71 3.96 0.34 4.09
N ALA A 72 2.90 0.46 3.27
CA ALA A 72 1.81 1.38 3.56
C ALA A 72 1.11 1.05 4.90
N HIS A 73 0.87 -0.22 5.20
CA HIS A 73 0.32 -0.63 6.51
C HIS A 73 1.31 -0.42 7.67
N VAL A 74 2.61 -0.59 7.44
CA VAL A 74 3.63 -0.27 8.46
C VAL A 74 3.61 1.22 8.80
N ALA A 75 3.56 2.08 7.78
CA ALA A 75 3.62 3.53 7.94
C ALA A 75 2.32 4.11 8.55
N LEU A 76 1.16 3.68 8.06
CA LEU A 76 -0.14 4.17 8.52
C LEU A 76 -0.57 3.54 9.85
N GLY A 77 -0.11 2.32 10.14
CA GLY A 77 -0.52 1.56 11.30
C GLY A 77 -2.02 1.22 11.27
N PRO A 78 -2.67 1.05 12.42
CA PRO A 78 -4.11 0.79 12.49
C PRO A 78 -4.90 1.96 11.90
N ALA A 79 -5.92 1.67 11.08
CA ALA A 79 -6.80 2.68 10.50
C ALA A 79 -7.43 3.63 11.55
N GLY A 80 -7.62 3.16 12.79
CA GLY A 80 -8.11 3.97 13.92
C GLY A 80 -7.18 5.12 14.33
N ARG A 81 -5.93 5.16 13.87
CA ARG A 81 -5.03 6.32 14.07
C ARG A 81 -5.26 7.45 13.06
N LEU A 82 -5.98 7.19 11.97
CA LEU A 82 -6.28 8.18 10.94
C LEU A 82 -7.62 8.89 11.18
N ILE A 83 -8.46 8.35 12.06
CA ILE A 83 -9.68 9.02 12.52
C ILE A 83 -9.34 9.78 13.79
N PRO A 84 -9.33 11.13 13.79
CA PRO A 84 -9.15 11.89 15.02
C PRO A 84 -10.24 11.51 16.03
N PRO A 85 -9.93 11.39 17.33
CA PRO A 85 -10.95 11.12 18.33
C PRO A 85 -12.03 12.20 18.25
N ILE A 86 -13.30 11.79 18.23
CA ILE A 86 -14.41 12.74 18.36
C ILE A 86 -14.30 13.31 19.78
N PRO A 87 -14.07 14.63 19.94
CA PRO A 87 -14.11 15.24 21.26
C PRO A 87 -15.52 15.07 21.84
N VAL A 88 -15.59 14.44 23.01
CA VAL A 88 -16.80 14.35 23.85
C VAL A 88 -17.01 15.62 24.64
#